data_AF-A0A923MUJ9-F1
#
_entry.id   AF-A0A923MUJ9-F1
#
_cell.length_a   1.000
_cell.length_b   1.000
_cell.length_c   1.000
_cell.angle_alpha   90.00
_cell.angle_beta   90.00
_cell.angle_gamma   90.00
#
_symmetry.space_group_name_H-M   'P 1'
#
loop_
_entity.id
_entity.type
_entity.pdbx_description
1 polymer ?
#
loop_
_entity_poly.entity_id
_entity_poly.type
_entity_poly.pdbx_seq_one_letter_code
_entity_poly.pdbx_strand_id
1 'polypeptide(L)'
;MNASVVRQFYALMKPRVIQLIVFCALIGMVLAVPGLPSREDVRIALIACFGIWLVAGAAAAFNCLVEKGIDAKMRRTAWRPTAKGELSDWQTLLFSAVLCTAGSWLLYAWVNPLTMWLTLATFVGYAVIYTVILKPLTPQNIVIGGASGAMPPVLGWAALRGEVGPEALILFLIIFLWTPPHFWALALYRVEDYRKSGLPMLPVTHGNEFTRLQILLYTIVLFAACLMPFAYGMSSWLYLAAALVLSAGFTWYGFRLWREYSDALARKTFRFSLIHLSVLFAALLVDHYI
;
A
#
# COMPACT_ATOMS: atom_id res chain seq x y z
N MET A 1 17.83 -18.25 23.18
CA MET A 1 18.82 -17.81 22.17
C MET A 1 18.42 -16.42 21.69
N ASN A 2 19.23 -15.40 21.99
CA ASN A 2 19.00 -14.07 21.44
C ASN A 2 19.13 -14.12 19.91
N ALA A 3 18.21 -13.49 19.20
CA ALA A 3 18.32 -13.36 17.75
C ALA A 3 19.62 -12.61 17.42
N SER A 4 20.29 -12.96 16.32
CA SER A 4 21.45 -12.18 15.86
C SER A 4 21.02 -10.74 15.58
N VAL A 5 21.91 -9.78 15.80
CA VAL A 5 21.65 -8.35 15.56
C VAL A 5 21.18 -8.10 14.12
N VAL A 6 21.73 -8.83 13.16
CA VAL A 6 21.28 -8.79 11.75
C VAL A 6 19.82 -9.21 11.61
N ARG A 7 19.40 -10.28 12.30
CA ARG A 7 18.01 -10.75 12.28
C ARG A 7 17.07 -9.74 12.94
N GLN A 8 17.53 -9.01 13.96
CA GLN A 8 16.77 -7.94 14.59
C GLN A 8 16.55 -6.78 13.60
N PHE A 9 17.58 -6.30 12.93
CA PHE A 9 17.46 -5.26 11.91
C PHE A 9 16.57 -5.69 10.73
N TYR A 10 16.74 -6.92 10.24
CA TYR A 10 15.90 -7.46 9.16
C TYR A 10 14.43 -7.54 9.58
N ALA A 11 14.13 -7.84 10.85
CA ALA A 11 12.76 -7.83 11.35
C ALA A 11 12.13 -6.42 11.33
N LEU A 12 12.92 -5.36 11.59
CA LEU A 12 12.44 -3.97 11.53
C LEU A 12 12.02 -3.54 10.12
N MET A 13 12.64 -4.13 9.08
CA MET A 13 12.23 -3.88 7.69
C MET A 13 10.83 -4.43 7.38
N LYS A 14 10.23 -5.31 8.20
CA LYS A 14 8.93 -5.95 7.88
C LYS A 14 8.92 -6.60 6.48
N PRO A 15 9.81 -7.59 6.20
CA PRO A 15 10.08 -8.10 4.86
C PRO A 15 8.83 -8.60 4.12
N ARG A 16 7.87 -9.23 4.82
CA ARG A 16 6.61 -9.68 4.21
C ARG A 16 5.76 -8.54 3.65
N VAL A 17 5.79 -7.37 4.30
CA VAL A 17 5.06 -6.18 3.84
C VAL A 17 5.79 -5.57 2.65
N ILE A 18 7.12 -5.46 2.72
CA ILE A 18 7.89 -4.88 1.62
C ILE A 18 7.89 -5.75 0.38
N GLN A 19 7.90 -7.07 0.51
CA GLN A 19 7.77 -7.97 -0.63
C GLN A 19 6.51 -7.69 -1.44
N LEU A 20 5.39 -7.39 -0.77
CA LEU A 20 4.15 -6.99 -1.45
C LEU A 20 4.28 -5.61 -2.11
N ILE A 21 4.94 -4.64 -1.47
CA ILE A 21 5.23 -3.33 -2.05
C ILE A 21 6.05 -3.47 -3.34
N VAL A 22 7.13 -4.23 -3.28
CA VAL A 22 8.02 -4.49 -4.42
C VAL A 22 7.29 -5.25 -5.52
N PHE A 23 6.43 -6.22 -5.16
CA PHE A 23 5.59 -6.91 -6.14
C PHE A 23 4.62 -5.96 -6.85
N CYS A 24 3.98 -5.03 -6.13
CA CYS A 24 3.14 -4.01 -6.76
C CYS A 24 3.95 -3.07 -7.67
N ALA A 25 5.18 -2.72 -7.29
CA ALA A 25 6.08 -1.96 -8.14
C ALA A 25 6.46 -2.75 -9.41
N LEU A 26 6.72 -4.06 -9.28
CA LEU A 26 7.00 -4.93 -10.42
C LEU A 26 5.83 -4.98 -11.40
N ILE A 27 4.58 -5.02 -10.92
CA ILE A 27 3.41 -4.92 -11.80
C ILE A 27 3.41 -3.60 -12.57
N GLY A 28 3.70 -2.49 -11.89
CA GLY A 28 3.85 -1.18 -12.53
C GLY A 28 4.95 -1.15 -13.59
N MET A 29 6.10 -1.78 -13.33
CA MET A 29 7.19 -1.93 -14.30
C MET A 29 6.73 -2.70 -15.54
N VAL A 30 6.13 -3.87 -15.32
CA VAL A 30 5.67 -4.74 -16.41
C VAL A 30 4.65 -4.04 -17.32
N LEU A 31 3.69 -3.34 -16.73
CA LEU A 31 2.68 -2.61 -17.51
C LEU A 31 3.25 -1.39 -18.25
N ALA A 32 4.43 -0.90 -17.84
CA ALA A 32 5.05 0.27 -18.46
C ALA A 32 5.70 -0.04 -19.81
N VAL A 33 6.06 -1.31 -20.06
CA VAL A 33 6.75 -1.72 -21.29
C VAL A 33 5.76 -2.41 -22.22
N PRO A 34 5.65 -1.99 -23.50
CA PRO A 34 4.81 -2.70 -24.45
C PRO A 34 5.41 -4.08 -24.77
N GLY A 35 4.63 -5.14 -24.58
CA GLY A 35 5.07 -6.52 -24.83
C GLY A 35 6.06 -7.05 -23.79
N LEU A 36 6.90 -8.01 -24.20
CA LEU A 36 7.85 -8.67 -23.28
C LEU A 36 9.04 -7.75 -22.93
N PRO A 37 9.38 -7.60 -21.63
CA PRO A 37 10.52 -6.81 -21.20
C PRO A 37 11.85 -7.30 -21.82
N SER A 38 12.68 -6.36 -22.29
CA SER A 38 14.02 -6.66 -22.77
C SER A 38 14.96 -7.06 -21.62
N ARG A 39 16.16 -7.57 -21.95
CA ARG A 39 17.18 -7.88 -20.94
C ARG A 39 17.60 -6.65 -20.13
N GLU A 40 17.59 -5.48 -20.76
CA GLU A 40 17.88 -4.22 -20.10
C GLU A 40 16.77 -3.80 -19.15
N ASP A 41 15.50 -3.93 -19.55
CA ASP A 41 14.34 -3.65 -18.69
C ASP A 41 14.36 -4.54 -17.45
N VAL A 42 14.65 -5.84 -17.62
CA VAL A 42 14.79 -6.78 -16.49
C VAL A 42 15.92 -6.35 -15.55
N ARG A 43 17.07 -5.90 -16.09
CA ARG A 43 18.18 -5.40 -15.27
C ARG A 43 17.76 -4.16 -14.47
N ILE A 44 17.12 -3.18 -15.11
CA ILE A 44 16.64 -1.96 -14.43
C ILE A 44 15.58 -2.33 -13.40
N ALA A 45 14.64 -3.22 -13.71
CA ALA A 45 13.60 -3.68 -12.81
C ALA A 45 14.17 -4.34 -11.54
N LEU A 46 15.20 -5.17 -11.67
CA LEU A 46 15.86 -5.80 -10.51
C LEU A 46 16.55 -4.77 -9.61
N ILE A 47 17.28 -3.82 -10.20
CA ILE A 47 17.95 -2.73 -9.47
C ILE A 47 16.92 -1.83 -8.78
N ALA A 48 15.86 -1.45 -9.51
CA ALA A 48 14.78 -0.63 -9.00
C ALA A 48 14.02 -1.33 -7.86
N CYS A 49 13.69 -2.61 -8.01
CA CYS A 49 13.07 -3.41 -6.96
C CYS A 49 13.93 -3.45 -5.69
N PHE A 50 15.25 -3.62 -5.85
CA PHE A 50 16.17 -3.61 -4.71
C PHE A 50 16.26 -2.23 -4.05
N GLY A 51 16.38 -1.15 -4.84
CA GLY A 51 16.40 0.23 -4.32
C GLY A 51 15.12 0.60 -3.58
N ILE A 52 13.96 0.28 -4.16
CA ILE A 52 12.63 0.46 -3.54
C ILE A 52 12.52 -0.37 -2.26
N TRP A 53 13.00 -1.62 -2.25
CA TRP A 53 13.03 -2.44 -1.04
C TRP A 53 13.83 -1.75 0.07
N LEU A 54 15.05 -1.27 -0.21
CA LEU A 54 15.88 -0.61 0.79
C LEU A 54 15.20 0.63 1.39
N VAL A 55 14.63 1.51 0.55
CA VAL A 55 13.96 2.73 1.04
C VAL A 55 12.65 2.41 1.78
N ALA A 56 11.84 1.46 1.29
CA ALA A 56 10.67 0.98 2.03
C ALA A 56 11.08 0.31 3.36
N GLY A 57 12.24 -0.35 3.39
CA GLY A 57 12.88 -0.94 4.56
C GLY A 57 13.24 0.09 5.62
N ALA A 58 13.84 1.20 5.17
CA ALA A 58 14.06 2.36 6.01
C ALA A 58 12.74 2.89 6.59
N ALA A 59 11.71 3.06 5.75
CA ALA A 59 10.41 3.58 6.19
C ALA A 59 9.76 2.68 7.26
N ALA A 60 9.86 1.37 7.10
CA ALA A 60 9.37 0.38 8.05
C ALA A 60 10.17 0.39 9.37
N ALA A 61 11.50 0.52 9.31
CA ALA A 61 12.36 0.61 10.49
C ALA A 61 12.10 1.91 11.27
N PHE A 62 11.98 3.04 10.57
CA PHE A 62 11.59 4.32 11.16
C PHE A 62 10.21 4.25 11.82
N ASN A 63 9.22 3.64 11.15
CA ASN A 63 7.90 3.42 11.74
C ASN A 63 7.99 2.59 13.04
N CYS A 64 8.81 1.54 13.10
CA CYS A 64 9.01 0.75 14.33
C CYS A 64 9.70 1.54 15.45
N LEU A 65 10.53 2.54 15.12
CA LEU A 65 11.15 3.44 16.08
C LEU A 65 10.12 4.39 16.68
N VAL A 66 9.33 5.06 15.83
CA VAL A 66 8.27 5.99 16.26
C VAL A 66 7.21 5.27 17.08
N GLU A 67 6.80 4.06 16.65
CA GLU A 67 5.73 3.30 17.30
C GLU A 67 6.20 2.45 18.49
N LYS A 68 7.48 2.47 18.86
CA LYS A 68 8.05 1.54 19.86
C LYS A 68 7.25 1.46 21.17
N GLY A 69 6.74 2.59 21.67
CA GLY A 69 5.97 2.65 22.90
C GLY A 69 4.54 2.09 22.78
N ILE A 70 3.92 2.22 21.60
CA ILE A 70 2.63 1.61 21.28
C ILE A 70 2.82 0.12 21.05
N ASP A 71 3.86 -0.26 20.31
CA ASP A 71 4.19 -1.64 20.00
C ASP A 71 4.45 -2.47 21.26
N ALA A 72 5.15 -1.91 22.25
CA ALA A 72 5.40 -2.57 23.53
C ALA A 72 4.10 -2.93 24.29
N LYS A 73 3.00 -2.22 24.04
CA LYS A 73 1.70 -2.43 24.71
C LYS A 73 0.76 -3.37 23.94
N MET A 74 1.14 -3.81 22.73
CA MET A 74 0.30 -4.63 21.85
C MET A 74 0.83 -6.05 21.71
N ARG A 75 0.03 -7.06 22.09
CA ARG A 75 0.41 -8.49 22.04
C ARG A 75 0.96 -8.94 20.67
N ARG A 76 0.48 -8.34 19.57
CA ARG A 76 0.90 -8.64 18.20
C ARG A 76 2.26 -8.04 17.81
N THR A 77 2.73 -6.98 18.48
CA THR A 77 3.92 -6.21 18.06
C THR A 77 4.96 -6.02 19.17
N ALA A 78 4.65 -6.40 20.42
CA ALA A 78 5.57 -6.35 21.55
C ALA A 78 6.82 -7.24 21.38
N TRP A 79 6.82 -8.15 20.40
CA TRP A 79 7.99 -8.97 20.06
C TRP A 79 9.05 -8.23 19.24
N ARG A 80 8.74 -7.05 18.68
CA ARG A 80 9.65 -6.29 17.82
C ARG A 80 10.92 -5.89 18.58
N PRO A 81 12.11 -5.90 17.95
CA PRO A 81 13.36 -5.55 18.61
C PRO A 81 13.38 -4.15 19.26
N THR A 82 12.78 -3.15 18.61
CA THR A 82 12.64 -1.79 19.19
C THR A 82 11.74 -1.76 20.42
N ALA A 83 10.63 -2.52 20.41
CA ALA A 83 9.67 -2.59 21.51
C ALA A 83 10.23 -3.31 22.74
N LYS A 84 11.13 -4.28 22.54
CA LYS A 84 11.83 -5.00 23.61
C LYS A 84 13.04 -4.26 24.17
N GLY A 85 13.48 -3.18 23.53
CA GLY A 85 14.75 -2.53 23.84
C GLY A 85 15.98 -3.34 23.45
N GLU A 86 15.84 -4.32 22.54
CA GLU A 86 16.97 -5.12 22.03
C GLU A 86 17.88 -4.30 21.10
N LEU A 87 17.33 -3.26 20.45
CA LEU A 87 18.06 -2.28 19.64
C LEU A 87 17.80 -0.87 20.17
N SER A 88 18.85 -0.05 20.22
CA SER A 88 18.73 1.35 20.66
C SER A 88 18.07 2.22 19.59
N ASP A 89 17.53 3.37 20.02
CA ASP A 89 16.95 4.37 19.12
C ASP A 89 17.97 4.83 18.09
N TRP A 90 19.21 5.08 18.53
CA TRP A 90 20.30 5.52 17.66
C TRP A 90 20.69 4.46 16.63
N GLN A 91 20.80 3.19 17.04
CA GLN A 91 21.06 2.08 16.13
C GLN A 91 19.96 1.95 15.06
N THR A 92 18.70 2.08 15.48
CA THR A 92 17.55 1.97 14.58
C THR A 92 17.49 3.14 13.59
N LEU A 93 17.72 4.37 14.09
CA LEU A 93 17.74 5.57 13.25
C LEU A 93 18.89 5.53 12.24
N LEU A 94 20.10 5.16 12.69
CA LEU A 94 21.27 5.01 11.82
C LEU A 94 21.02 3.94 10.76
N PHE A 95 20.48 2.78 11.13
CA PHE A 95 20.14 1.72 10.19
C PHE A 95 19.12 2.19 9.13
N SER A 96 18.06 2.89 9.57
CA SER A 96 17.09 3.48 8.66
C SER A 96 17.74 4.51 7.71
N ALA A 97 18.61 5.37 8.23
CA ALA A 97 19.30 6.38 7.42
C ALA A 97 20.22 5.71 6.37
N VAL A 98 21.00 4.70 6.77
CA VAL A 98 21.88 3.94 5.86
C VAL A 98 21.07 3.26 4.75
N LEU A 99 19.97 2.58 5.09
CA LEU A 99 19.10 1.95 4.09
C LEU A 99 18.49 2.98 3.12
N CYS A 100 18.00 4.11 3.66
CA CYS A 100 17.40 5.16 2.85
C CYS A 100 18.41 5.76 1.88
N THR A 101 19.60 6.10 2.36
CA THR A 101 20.67 6.68 1.53
C THR A 101 21.16 5.67 0.50
N ALA A 102 21.41 4.41 0.88
CA ALA A 102 21.87 3.37 -0.04
C ALA A 102 20.84 3.08 -1.14
N GLY A 103 19.56 2.93 -0.77
CA GLY A 103 18.48 2.72 -1.73
C GLY A 103 18.27 3.92 -2.66
N SER A 104 18.30 5.14 -2.12
CA SER A 104 18.15 6.36 -2.92
C SER A 104 19.31 6.55 -3.89
N TRP A 105 20.55 6.33 -3.43
CA TRP A 105 21.74 6.39 -4.27
C TRP A 105 21.68 5.36 -5.40
N LEU A 106 21.27 4.12 -5.10
CA LEU A 106 21.12 3.06 -6.10
C LEU A 106 20.11 3.46 -7.19
N LEU A 107 18.94 3.97 -6.80
CA LEU A 107 17.92 4.44 -7.73
C LEU A 107 18.40 5.62 -8.57
N TYR A 108 19.09 6.59 -7.96
CA TYR A 108 19.59 7.76 -8.68
C TYR A 108 20.67 7.39 -9.70
N ALA A 109 21.63 6.55 -9.31
CA ALA A 109 22.80 6.22 -10.11
C ALA A 109 22.50 5.20 -11.23
N TRP A 110 21.58 4.25 -10.99
CA TRP A 110 21.39 3.09 -11.87
C TRP A 110 19.98 2.95 -12.44
N VAL A 111 19.02 3.78 -12.04
CA VAL A 111 17.64 3.75 -12.56
C VAL A 111 17.30 5.09 -13.19
N ASN A 112 16.89 6.08 -12.39
CA ASN A 112 16.74 7.48 -12.78
C ASN A 112 16.42 8.37 -11.56
N PRO A 113 16.70 9.69 -11.64
CA PRO A 113 16.40 10.63 -10.56
C PRO A 113 14.92 10.71 -10.17
N LEU A 114 14.00 10.57 -11.13
CA LEU A 114 12.56 10.67 -10.87
C LEU A 114 12.09 9.56 -9.92
N THR A 115 12.46 8.32 -10.20
CA THR A 115 12.14 7.14 -9.37
C THR A 115 12.72 7.30 -7.97
N MET A 116 13.95 7.81 -7.85
CA MET A 116 14.55 8.11 -6.56
C MET A 116 13.72 9.12 -5.77
N TRP A 117 13.41 10.28 -6.34
CA TRP A 117 12.66 11.33 -5.64
C TRP A 117 11.23 10.90 -5.28
N LEU A 118 10.55 10.17 -6.16
CA LEU A 118 9.22 9.62 -5.86
C LEU A 118 9.28 8.58 -4.73
N THR A 119 10.31 7.74 -4.73
CA THR A 119 10.52 6.73 -3.68
C THR A 119 10.83 7.40 -2.33
N LEU A 120 11.64 8.46 -2.33
CA LEU A 120 11.95 9.25 -1.15
C LEU A 120 10.72 10.03 -0.65
N ALA A 121 9.93 10.62 -1.55
CA ALA A 121 8.66 11.27 -1.21
C ALA A 121 7.67 10.26 -0.60
N THR A 122 7.64 9.03 -1.11
CA THR A 122 6.83 7.93 -0.53
C THR A 122 7.32 7.54 0.86
N PHE A 123 8.63 7.50 1.09
CA PHE A 123 9.21 7.33 2.42
C PHE A 123 8.72 8.42 3.38
N VAL A 124 8.84 9.70 3.01
CA VAL A 124 8.42 10.83 3.85
C VAL A 124 6.91 10.78 4.10
N GLY A 125 6.12 10.53 3.05
CA GLY A 125 4.67 10.40 3.13
C GLY A 125 4.23 9.29 4.09
N TYR A 126 4.92 8.15 4.12
CA TYR A 126 4.59 7.06 5.05
C TYR A 126 5.18 7.27 6.46
N ALA A 127 6.47 7.53 6.54
CA ALA A 127 7.24 7.54 7.78
C ALA A 127 6.97 8.78 8.63
N VAL A 128 6.72 9.94 8.00
CA VAL A 128 6.49 11.20 8.69
C VAL A 128 5.02 11.56 8.65
N ILE A 129 4.47 11.81 7.45
CA ILE A 129 3.11 12.35 7.29
C ILE A 129 2.08 11.35 7.84
N TYR A 130 2.11 10.09 7.39
CA TYR A 130 1.18 9.09 7.89
C TYR A 130 1.46 8.68 9.34
N THR A 131 2.68 8.22 9.64
CA THR A 131 2.97 7.58 10.94
C THR A 131 2.93 8.58 12.11
N VAL A 132 3.56 9.75 11.96
CA VAL A 132 3.72 10.72 13.06
C VAL A 132 2.51 11.64 13.16
N ILE A 133 1.97 12.09 12.02
CA ILE A 133 0.94 13.15 11.99
C ILE A 133 -0.45 12.54 11.85
N LEU A 134 -0.75 11.88 10.74
CA LEU A 134 -2.12 11.53 10.40
C LEU A 134 -2.67 10.41 11.30
N LYS A 135 -1.90 9.35 11.50
CA LYS A 135 -2.33 8.15 12.24
C LYS A 135 -2.87 8.48 13.64
N PRO A 136 -2.18 9.29 14.48
CA PRO A 136 -2.71 9.66 15.80
C PRO A 136 -3.76 10.79 15.79
N LEU A 137 -3.81 11.63 14.75
CA LEU A 137 -4.55 12.91 14.84
C LEU A 137 -5.85 12.97 14.02
N THR A 138 -6.09 12.07 13.05
CA THR A 138 -7.27 12.21 12.16
C THR A 138 -7.91 10.89 11.73
N PRO A 139 -9.25 10.85 11.57
CA PRO A 139 -9.95 9.74 10.93
C PRO A 139 -9.67 9.58 9.44
N GLN A 140 -9.03 10.58 8.81
CA GLN A 140 -8.59 10.53 7.42
C GLN A 140 -7.22 9.85 7.24
N ASN A 141 -6.68 9.25 8.30
CA ASN A 141 -5.40 8.56 8.26
C ASN A 141 -5.31 7.45 7.20
N ILE A 142 -6.41 6.73 6.94
CA ILE A 142 -6.48 5.71 5.88
C ILE A 142 -6.59 6.33 4.49
N VAL A 143 -7.34 7.43 4.34
CA VAL A 143 -7.54 8.06 3.03
C VAL A 143 -6.24 8.72 2.59
N ILE A 144 -5.73 9.68 3.38
CA ILE A 144 -4.52 10.41 3.02
C ILE A 144 -3.28 9.51 3.13
N GLY A 145 -3.19 8.68 4.18
CA GLY A 145 -2.08 7.73 4.33
C GLY A 145 -2.08 6.62 3.29
N GLY A 146 -3.24 6.32 2.69
CA GLY A 146 -3.37 5.38 1.58
C GLY A 146 -2.62 5.80 0.32
N ALA A 147 -2.34 7.10 0.14
CA ALA A 147 -1.57 7.61 -0.99
C ALA A 147 -0.17 6.96 -1.06
N SER A 148 0.56 6.93 0.06
CA SER A 148 1.88 6.29 0.12
C SER A 148 1.81 4.78 -0.19
N GLY A 149 0.70 4.12 0.17
CA GLY A 149 0.47 2.71 -0.14
C GLY A 149 0.11 2.45 -1.61
N ALA A 150 -0.39 3.45 -2.32
CA ALA A 150 -0.76 3.39 -3.73
C ALA A 150 0.37 3.77 -4.69
N MET A 151 1.47 4.35 -4.19
CA MET A 151 2.65 4.72 -4.99
C MET A 151 3.40 3.56 -5.67
N PRO A 152 3.45 2.30 -5.17
CA PRO A 152 4.39 1.32 -5.72
C PRO A 152 4.29 1.10 -7.24
N PRO A 153 3.10 0.95 -7.86
CA PRO A 153 3.02 0.85 -9.32
C PRO A 153 3.55 2.10 -10.05
N VAL A 154 3.40 3.30 -9.48
CA VAL A 154 3.95 4.54 -10.04
C VAL A 154 5.48 4.52 -9.99
N LEU A 155 6.06 4.05 -8.88
CA LEU A 155 7.51 3.90 -8.75
C LEU A 155 8.05 2.91 -9.77
N GLY A 156 7.34 1.80 -9.98
CA GLY A 156 7.66 0.82 -10.99
C GLY A 156 7.60 1.37 -12.41
N TRP A 157 6.52 2.08 -12.74
CA TRP A 157 6.35 2.71 -14.04
C TRP A 157 7.46 3.72 -14.34
N ALA A 158 7.72 4.63 -13.40
CA ALA A 158 8.78 5.62 -13.51
C ALA A 158 10.18 4.99 -13.62
N ALA A 159 10.39 3.82 -13.02
CA ALA A 159 11.68 3.13 -13.10
C ALA A 159 12.04 2.72 -14.53
N LEU A 160 11.07 2.24 -15.32
CA LEU A 160 11.30 1.81 -16.70
C LEU A 160 11.07 2.92 -17.74
N ARG A 161 10.16 3.86 -17.47
CA ARG A 161 9.79 4.90 -18.44
C ARG A 161 10.51 6.23 -18.23
N GLY A 162 11.03 6.50 -17.04
CA GLY A 162 11.64 7.79 -16.70
C GLY A 162 10.65 8.95 -16.60
N GLU A 163 9.33 8.66 -16.62
CA GLU A 163 8.24 9.63 -16.55
C GLU A 163 7.06 9.07 -15.74
N VAL A 164 6.14 9.93 -15.32
CA VAL A 164 4.85 9.53 -14.72
C VAL A 164 3.74 9.91 -15.71
N GLY A 165 3.29 8.93 -16.49
CA GLY A 165 2.17 9.08 -17.42
C GLY A 165 0.81 8.91 -16.72
N PRO A 166 -0.29 9.24 -17.42
CA PRO A 166 -1.65 9.01 -16.92
C PRO A 166 -1.92 7.55 -16.52
N GLU A 167 -1.29 6.59 -17.20
CA GLU A 167 -1.39 5.16 -16.92
C GLU A 167 -0.94 4.81 -15.50
N ALA A 168 0.23 5.32 -15.08
CA ALA A 168 0.73 5.17 -13.73
C ALA A 168 -0.22 5.78 -12.69
N LEU A 169 -0.77 6.97 -13.00
CA LEU A 169 -1.72 7.67 -12.14
C LEU A 169 -3.07 6.94 -12.04
N ILE A 170 -3.50 6.25 -13.10
CA ILE A 170 -4.71 5.40 -13.06
C ILE A 170 -4.49 4.21 -12.12
N LEU A 171 -3.34 3.53 -12.20
CA LEU A 171 -3.00 2.44 -11.27
C LEU A 171 -2.96 2.92 -9.81
N PHE A 172 -2.34 4.08 -9.58
CA PHE A 172 -2.34 4.75 -8.30
C PHE A 172 -3.77 5.02 -7.81
N LEU A 173 -4.61 5.62 -8.67
CA LEU A 173 -5.95 6.03 -8.31
C LEU A 173 -6.85 4.83 -7.94
N ILE A 174 -6.70 3.70 -8.64
CA ILE A 174 -7.41 2.45 -8.30
C ILE A 174 -7.02 1.98 -6.89
N ILE A 175 -5.72 1.86 -6.58
CA ILE A 175 -5.28 1.40 -5.26
C ILE A 175 -5.66 2.42 -4.17
N PHE A 176 -5.52 3.70 -4.46
CA PHE A 176 -5.85 4.80 -3.55
C PHE A 176 -7.33 4.75 -3.17
N LEU A 177 -8.23 4.68 -4.14
CA LEU A 177 -9.69 4.62 -3.90
C LEU A 177 -10.14 3.28 -3.32
N TRP A 178 -9.42 2.20 -3.58
CA TRP A 178 -9.69 0.88 -3.00
C TRP A 178 -9.32 0.82 -1.51
N THR A 179 -8.33 1.58 -1.07
CA THR A 179 -7.80 1.51 0.29
C THR A 179 -8.85 1.84 1.37
N PRO A 180 -9.63 2.93 1.27
CA PRO A 180 -10.66 3.26 2.26
C PRO A 180 -11.76 2.20 2.43
N PRO A 181 -12.47 1.74 1.37
CA PRO A 181 -13.54 0.75 1.54
C PRO A 181 -13.00 -0.61 2.04
N HIS A 182 -11.76 -0.98 1.67
CA HIS A 182 -11.08 -2.16 2.23
C HIS A 182 -10.83 -2.03 3.74
N PHE A 183 -10.15 -0.96 4.17
CA PHE A 183 -9.77 -0.78 5.58
C PHE A 183 -10.95 -0.46 6.47
N TRP A 184 -11.94 0.30 6.00
CA TRP A 184 -13.13 0.59 6.79
C TRP A 184 -14.01 -0.64 6.97
N ALA A 185 -14.08 -1.55 5.99
CA ALA A 185 -14.73 -2.84 6.19
C ALA A 185 -14.07 -3.67 7.31
N LEU A 186 -12.73 -3.63 7.42
CA LEU A 186 -11.99 -4.21 8.56
C LEU A 186 -12.32 -3.47 9.87
N ALA A 187 -12.32 -2.15 9.84
CA ALA A 187 -12.51 -1.32 11.02
C ALA A 187 -13.90 -1.48 11.65
N LEU A 188 -14.94 -1.74 10.85
CA LEU A 188 -16.31 -1.95 11.36
C LEU A 188 -16.40 -3.12 12.35
N TYR A 189 -15.90 -4.31 12.01
CA TYR A 189 -15.95 -5.49 12.90
C TYR A 189 -14.78 -5.56 13.90
N ARG A 190 -13.93 -4.54 13.92
CA ARG A 190 -12.79 -4.37 14.84
C ARG A 190 -12.86 -3.06 15.61
N VAL A 191 -14.01 -2.39 15.62
CA VAL A 191 -14.16 -1.03 16.16
C VAL A 191 -13.71 -0.92 17.62
N GLU A 192 -13.97 -1.95 18.42
CA GLU A 192 -13.60 -1.96 19.84
C GLU A 192 -12.09 -2.09 20.05
N ASP A 193 -11.40 -2.86 19.21
CA ASP A 193 -9.94 -2.97 19.25
C ASP A 193 -9.30 -1.61 18.95
N TYR A 194 -9.85 -0.87 17.97
CA TYR A 194 -9.39 0.48 17.62
C TYR A 194 -9.69 1.50 18.73
N ARG A 195 -10.89 1.46 19.30
CA ARG A 195 -11.29 2.33 20.42
C ARG A 195 -10.36 2.15 21.63
N LYS A 196 -10.06 0.91 22.02
CA LYS A 196 -9.13 0.60 23.12
C LYS A 196 -7.70 1.08 22.85
N SER A 197 -7.27 1.11 21.58
CA SER A 197 -5.95 1.61 21.18
C SER A 197 -5.87 3.14 21.04
N GLY A 198 -6.99 3.86 21.19
CA GLY A 198 -7.04 5.31 21.04
C GLY A 198 -6.86 5.81 19.60
N LEU A 199 -6.99 4.93 18.60
CA LEU A 199 -6.84 5.30 17.19
C LEU A 199 -8.16 5.91 16.67
N PRO A 200 -8.16 7.12 16.10
CA PRO A 200 -9.35 7.85 15.70
C PRO A 200 -9.94 7.32 14.37
N MET A 201 -10.12 6.01 14.22
CA MET A 201 -10.67 5.41 12.99
C MET A 201 -12.09 5.95 12.71
N LEU A 202 -12.47 6.00 11.43
CA LEU A 202 -13.78 6.53 11.02
C LEU A 202 -14.98 5.93 11.80
N PRO A 203 -15.09 4.61 12.03
CA PRO A 203 -16.20 4.07 12.82
C PRO A 203 -16.12 4.41 14.32
N VAL A 204 -14.94 4.75 14.84
CA VAL A 204 -14.76 5.18 16.23
C VAL A 204 -15.21 6.63 16.42
N THR A 205 -14.91 7.51 15.46
CA THR A 205 -15.15 8.95 15.56
C THR A 205 -16.52 9.38 15.03
N HIS A 206 -16.99 8.78 13.94
CA HIS A 206 -18.23 9.15 13.24
C HIS A 206 -19.29 8.05 13.25
N GLY A 207 -18.99 6.91 13.87
CA GLY A 207 -19.91 5.79 14.01
C GLY A 207 -19.98 4.87 12.79
N ASN A 208 -20.61 3.72 13.03
CA ASN A 208 -20.71 2.65 12.04
C ASN A 208 -21.63 3.03 10.86
N GLU A 209 -22.68 3.81 11.08
CA GLU A 209 -23.59 4.23 10.01
C GLU A 209 -22.89 5.07 8.95
N PHE A 210 -22.22 6.15 9.37
CA PHE A 210 -21.46 7.00 8.46
C PHE A 210 -20.37 6.22 7.73
N THR A 211 -19.64 5.35 8.45
CA THR A 211 -18.59 4.52 7.85
C THR A 211 -19.13 3.60 6.75
N ARG A 212 -20.32 3.00 6.95
CA ARG A 212 -20.94 2.13 5.94
C ARG A 212 -21.36 2.92 4.70
N LEU A 213 -21.89 4.13 4.86
CA LEU A 213 -22.18 5.02 3.75
C LEU A 213 -20.90 5.38 2.97
N GLN A 214 -19.83 5.74 3.67
CA GLN A 214 -18.54 6.06 3.04
C GLN A 214 -17.96 4.86 2.27
N ILE A 215 -18.06 3.64 2.81
CA ILE A 215 -17.68 2.42 2.07
C ILE A 215 -18.45 2.34 0.74
N LEU A 216 -19.77 2.50 0.76
CA LEU A 216 -20.59 2.47 -0.46
C LEU A 216 -20.18 3.56 -1.46
N LEU A 217 -20.06 4.81 -1.01
CA LEU A 217 -19.67 5.93 -1.88
C LEU A 217 -18.30 5.71 -2.52
N TYR A 218 -17.30 5.27 -1.74
CA TYR A 218 -15.99 4.96 -2.28
C TYR A 218 -16.01 3.77 -3.24
N THR A 219 -16.84 2.74 -3.03
CA THR A 219 -16.97 1.65 -4.02
C THR A 219 -17.56 2.12 -5.35
N ILE A 220 -18.44 3.12 -5.34
CA ILE A 220 -19.00 3.72 -6.57
C ILE A 220 -17.91 4.51 -7.32
N VAL A 221 -17.15 5.34 -6.61
CA VAL A 221 -16.05 6.11 -7.24
C VAL A 221 -14.93 5.18 -7.71
N LEU A 222 -14.62 4.13 -6.93
CA LEU A 222 -13.69 3.09 -7.32
C LEU A 222 -14.15 2.36 -8.59
N PHE A 223 -15.44 2.06 -8.72
CA PHE A 223 -15.99 1.47 -9.95
C PHE A 223 -15.59 2.34 -11.15
N ALA A 224 -15.89 3.64 -11.11
CA ALA A 224 -15.51 4.54 -12.20
C ALA A 224 -14.00 4.52 -12.48
N ALA A 225 -13.17 4.49 -11.43
CA ALA A 225 -11.72 4.38 -11.58
C ALA A 225 -11.27 3.06 -12.23
N CYS A 226 -11.91 1.93 -11.91
CA CYS A 226 -11.62 0.63 -12.51
C CYS A 226 -12.01 0.54 -14.00
N LEU A 227 -12.83 1.47 -14.51
CA LEU A 227 -13.11 1.55 -15.95
C LEU A 227 -12.10 2.39 -16.73
N MET A 228 -11.28 3.19 -16.03
CA MET A 228 -10.34 4.10 -16.68
C MET A 228 -9.26 3.39 -17.51
N PRO A 229 -8.70 2.22 -17.13
CA PRO A 229 -7.72 1.56 -18.00
C PRO A 229 -8.31 1.19 -19.37
N PHE A 230 -9.59 0.84 -19.45
CA PHE A 230 -10.24 0.59 -20.75
C PHE A 230 -10.54 1.91 -21.47
N ALA A 231 -11.12 2.90 -20.77
CA ALA A 231 -11.49 4.18 -21.36
C ALA A 231 -10.28 4.98 -21.90
N TYR A 232 -9.12 4.85 -21.25
CA TYR A 232 -7.88 5.47 -21.68
C TYR A 232 -7.16 4.68 -22.80
N GLY A 233 -7.57 3.44 -23.06
CA GLY A 233 -6.93 2.58 -24.07
C GLY A 233 -5.69 1.82 -23.56
N MET A 234 -5.54 1.65 -22.25
CA MET A 234 -4.47 0.82 -21.65
C MET A 234 -4.77 -0.68 -21.69
N SER A 235 -6.02 -1.05 -21.96
CA SER A 235 -6.51 -2.43 -21.83
C SER A 235 -7.66 -2.70 -22.78
N SER A 236 -7.96 -3.98 -22.98
CA SER A 236 -8.93 -4.51 -23.92
C SER A 236 -10.22 -4.99 -23.24
N TRP A 237 -11.07 -5.68 -24.01
CA TRP A 237 -12.36 -6.20 -23.57
C TRP A 237 -12.26 -7.22 -22.43
N LEU A 238 -11.15 -7.98 -22.34
CA LEU A 238 -10.95 -8.95 -21.27
C LEU A 238 -10.86 -8.23 -19.92
N TYR A 239 -10.02 -7.19 -19.82
CA TYR A 239 -9.96 -6.35 -18.62
C TYR A 239 -11.32 -5.71 -18.31
N LEU A 240 -12.00 -5.13 -19.31
CA LEU A 240 -13.27 -4.45 -19.10
C LEU A 240 -14.33 -5.39 -18.49
N ALA A 241 -14.45 -6.62 -19.00
CA ALA A 241 -15.39 -7.60 -18.48
C ALA A 241 -15.09 -7.94 -17.01
N ALA A 242 -13.81 -8.16 -16.67
CA ALA A 242 -13.39 -8.40 -15.30
C ALA A 242 -13.67 -7.20 -14.39
N ALA A 243 -13.33 -5.98 -14.83
CA ALA A 243 -13.56 -4.75 -14.07
C ALA A 243 -15.05 -4.54 -13.77
N LEU A 244 -15.93 -4.72 -14.76
CA LEU A 244 -17.38 -4.60 -14.58
C LEU A 244 -17.91 -5.58 -13.53
N VAL A 245 -17.57 -6.86 -13.63
CA VAL A 245 -18.06 -7.91 -12.71
C VAL A 245 -17.54 -7.68 -11.29
N LEU A 246 -16.24 -7.42 -11.15
CA LEU A 246 -15.60 -7.23 -9.85
C LEU A 246 -16.11 -5.96 -9.17
N SER A 247 -16.14 -4.83 -9.87
CA SER A 247 -16.58 -3.55 -9.31
C SER A 247 -18.07 -3.55 -9.00
N ALA A 248 -18.92 -4.15 -9.84
CA ALA A 248 -20.33 -4.34 -9.52
C ALA A 248 -20.51 -5.21 -8.25
N GLY A 249 -19.75 -6.29 -8.15
CA GLY A 249 -19.72 -7.15 -6.96
C GLY A 249 -19.31 -6.38 -5.70
N PHE A 250 -18.26 -5.55 -5.78
CA PHE A 250 -17.78 -4.79 -4.61
C PHE A 250 -18.79 -3.73 -4.18
N THR A 251 -19.35 -3.00 -5.13
CA THR A 251 -20.42 -2.02 -4.87
C THR A 251 -21.67 -2.68 -4.28
N TRP A 252 -22.02 -3.89 -4.73
CA TRP A 252 -23.12 -4.67 -4.13
C TRP A 252 -22.83 -5.03 -2.67
N TYR A 253 -21.61 -5.47 -2.33
CA TYR A 253 -21.22 -5.68 -0.93
C TYR A 253 -21.29 -4.38 -0.11
N GLY A 254 -20.84 -3.25 -0.67
CA GLY A 254 -20.96 -1.92 -0.05
C GLY A 254 -22.41 -1.54 0.23
N PHE A 255 -23.30 -1.77 -0.75
CA PHE A 255 -24.74 -1.49 -0.62
C PHE A 255 -25.38 -2.36 0.47
N ARG A 256 -25.07 -3.67 0.47
CA ARG A 256 -25.58 -4.58 1.51
C ARG A 256 -25.09 -4.20 2.90
N LEU A 257 -23.83 -3.80 3.04
CA LEU A 257 -23.30 -3.31 4.32
C LEU A 257 -24.04 -2.07 4.79
N TRP A 258 -24.27 -1.11 3.88
CA TRP A 258 -25.00 0.11 4.19
C TRP A 258 -26.43 -0.17 4.65
N ARG A 259 -27.15 -1.07 3.97
CA ARG A 259 -28.53 -1.44 4.33
C ARG A 259 -28.63 -2.27 5.61
N GLU A 260 -27.87 -3.36 5.71
CA GLU A 260 -28.01 -4.35 6.78
C GLU A 260 -26.63 -4.77 7.29
N TYR A 261 -26.15 -4.06 8.31
CA TYR A 261 -24.84 -4.35 8.89
C TYR A 261 -24.83 -5.69 9.63
N SER A 262 -23.78 -6.48 9.38
CA SER A 262 -23.36 -7.53 10.29
C SER A 262 -21.83 -7.69 10.22
N ASP A 263 -21.21 -8.10 11.32
CA ASP A 263 -19.78 -8.42 11.37
C ASP A 263 -19.40 -9.51 10.34
N ALA A 264 -20.30 -10.47 10.11
CA ALA A 264 -20.10 -11.50 9.11
C ALA A 264 -20.04 -10.91 7.69
N LEU A 265 -20.92 -9.96 7.36
CA LEU A 265 -20.92 -9.28 6.08
C LEU A 265 -19.71 -8.34 5.93
N ALA A 266 -19.29 -7.66 7.00
CA ALA A 266 -18.09 -6.81 6.98
C ALA A 266 -16.82 -7.63 6.73
N ARG A 267 -16.70 -8.82 7.36
CA ARG A 267 -15.62 -9.78 7.06
C ARG A 267 -15.67 -10.28 5.62
N LYS A 268 -16.86 -10.60 5.09
CA LYS A 268 -17.02 -11.02 3.68
C LYS A 268 -16.61 -9.91 2.72
N THR A 269 -17.02 -8.67 2.99
CA THR A 269 -16.68 -7.49 2.18
C THR A 269 -15.17 -7.22 2.19
N PHE A 270 -14.54 -7.30 3.37
CA PHE A 270 -13.08 -7.22 3.50
C PHE A 270 -12.37 -8.30 2.67
N ARG A 271 -12.80 -9.57 2.75
CA ARG A 271 -12.20 -10.64 1.92
C ARG A 271 -12.44 -10.43 0.43
N PHE A 272 -13.65 -10.01 0.05
CA PHE A 272 -13.98 -9.73 -1.34
C PHE A 272 -13.15 -8.59 -1.90
N SER A 273 -12.87 -7.54 -1.11
CA SER A 273 -12.02 -6.44 -1.57
C SER A 273 -10.60 -6.88 -1.93
N LEU A 274 -10.04 -7.89 -1.24
CA LEU A 274 -8.75 -8.49 -1.62
C LEU A 274 -8.87 -9.21 -2.97
N ILE A 275 -9.92 -10.02 -3.15
CA ILE A 275 -10.20 -10.71 -4.42
C ILE A 275 -10.37 -9.69 -5.54
N HIS A 276 -11.15 -8.64 -5.32
CA HIS A 276 -11.38 -7.55 -6.26
C HIS A 276 -10.05 -6.99 -6.76
N LEU A 277 -9.18 -6.51 -5.87
CA LEU A 277 -7.93 -5.89 -6.29
C LEU A 277 -6.98 -6.89 -6.96
N SER A 278 -6.82 -8.08 -6.39
CA SER A 278 -5.92 -9.10 -6.94
C SER A 278 -6.36 -9.58 -8.33
N VAL A 279 -7.64 -9.89 -8.51
CA VAL A 279 -8.16 -10.36 -9.81
C VAL A 279 -8.20 -9.22 -10.82
N LEU A 280 -8.51 -7.98 -10.42
CA LEU A 280 -8.49 -6.83 -11.31
C LEU A 280 -7.09 -6.59 -11.90
N PHE A 281 -6.05 -6.59 -11.06
CA PHE A 281 -4.67 -6.43 -11.52
C PHE A 281 -4.16 -7.66 -12.29
N ALA A 282 -4.60 -8.87 -11.93
CA ALA A 282 -4.29 -10.05 -12.72
C ALA A 282 -4.92 -10.00 -14.12
N ALA A 283 -6.18 -9.56 -14.21
CA ALA A 283 -6.86 -9.35 -15.50
C ALA A 283 -6.12 -8.31 -16.34
N LEU A 284 -5.70 -7.19 -15.73
CA LEU A 284 -4.93 -6.16 -16.42
C LEU A 284 -3.58 -6.67 -16.93
N LEU A 285 -2.89 -7.48 -16.12
CA LEU A 285 -1.62 -8.09 -16.51
C LEU A 285 -1.80 -9.08 -17.67
N VAL A 286 -2.81 -9.95 -17.60
CA VAL A 286 -3.08 -10.94 -18.64
C VAL A 286 -3.48 -10.24 -19.95
N ASP A 287 -4.35 -9.24 -19.85
CA ASP A 287 -4.82 -8.44 -20.98
C ASP A 287 -3.69 -7.67 -21.68
N HIS A 288 -2.69 -7.18 -20.94
CA HIS A 288 -1.51 -6.52 -21.51
C HIS A 288 -0.65 -7.40 -22.44
N TYR A 289 -0.75 -8.73 -22.29
CA TYR A 289 0.07 -9.70 -23.03
C TYR A 289 -0.67 -10.51 -24.10
N ILE A 290 -1.98 -10.27 -24.27
CA ILE A 290 -2.83 -10.94 -25.26
C ILE A 290 -3.17 -9.95 -26.37
#